data_AF-A0A368FFL6-F1
#
_entry.id   AF-A0A368FFL6-F1
#
_cell.length_a   1.000
_cell.length_b   1.000
_cell.length_c   1.000
_cell.angle_alpha   90.00
_cell.angle_beta   90.00
_cell.angle_gamma   90.00
#
_symmetry.space_group_name_H-M   'P 1'
#
loop_
_entity.id
_entity.type
_entity.pdbx_description
1 polymer ?
#
loop_
_entity_poly.entity_id
_entity_poly.type
_entity_poly.pdbx_seq_one_letter_code
_entity_poly.pdbx_strand_id
1 'polypeptide(L)'
;MLEHHSSSSVKERIFIVKIAERLFSSSQDVSAGIWTYGYSNNRILKIKDDTMCHNFKDFSKEVDSTMQIQNAKKLRIDNDRVISVINSCHDKYRHANCLVFFSGVNDISVWKKKSELKEGDGYQKLNMTRDAGIRRLVAVSLKSVDFIDIVIPPVGIAVKASANYSDDDVVKVVEAILGESTRSRITDKNL
;
A
#
# COMPACT_ATOMS: atom_id res chain seq x y z
N MET A 1 -20.68 4.48 20.71
CA MET A 1 -19.47 3.72 20.31
C MET A 1 -19.11 4.03 18.84
N LEU A 2 -18.92 5.31 18.49
CA LEU A 2 -18.63 5.80 17.13
C LEU A 2 -17.45 6.79 17.08
N GLU A 3 -17.02 7.34 18.23
CA GLU A 3 -16.07 8.47 18.26
C GLU A 3 -14.60 8.07 18.14
N HIS A 4 -14.22 6.83 18.48
CA HIS A 4 -12.81 6.39 18.37
C HIS A 4 -12.37 5.99 16.95
N HIS A 5 -13.30 5.74 16.03
CA HIS A 5 -12.96 5.32 14.66
C HIS A 5 -12.70 6.49 13.70
N SER A 6 -13.14 7.72 14.02
CA SER A 6 -13.00 8.88 13.14
C SER A 6 -11.59 9.49 13.15
N SER A 7 -10.86 9.45 14.27
CA SER A 7 -9.54 10.09 14.37
C SER A 7 -8.39 9.27 13.76
N SER A 8 -8.38 7.94 13.94
CA SER A 8 -7.35 7.05 13.35
C SER A 8 -7.45 7.05 11.83
N SER A 9 -8.66 6.89 11.28
CA SER A 9 -8.89 6.89 9.84
C SER A 9 -8.54 8.23 9.17
N VAL A 10 -8.77 9.36 9.86
CA VAL A 10 -8.33 10.68 9.39
C VAL A 10 -6.81 10.79 9.35
N LYS A 11 -6.10 10.33 10.38
CA LYS A 11 -4.62 10.33 10.41
C LYS A 11 -4.04 9.44 9.30
N GLU A 12 -4.59 8.25 9.11
CA GLU A 12 -4.18 7.31 8.05
C GLU A 12 -4.39 7.93 6.65
N ARG A 13 -5.51 8.61 6.44
CA ARG A 13 -5.79 9.35 5.19
C ARG A 13 -4.77 10.45 4.94
N ILE A 14 -4.49 11.30 5.94
CA ILE A 14 -3.50 12.37 5.85
C ILE A 14 -2.11 11.79 5.53
N PHE A 15 -1.75 10.67 6.15
CA PHE A 15 -0.47 10.00 5.89
C PHE A 15 -0.33 9.55 4.44
N ILE A 16 -1.36 8.90 3.88
CA ILE A 16 -1.38 8.48 2.47
C ILE A 16 -1.30 9.70 1.53
N VAL A 17 -2.03 10.78 1.83
CA VAL A 17 -1.98 12.03 1.04
C VAL A 17 -0.58 12.65 1.07
N LYS A 18 0.08 12.72 2.22
CA LYS A 18 1.47 13.24 2.32
C LYS A 18 2.48 12.39 1.55
N ILE A 19 2.35 11.06 1.57
CA ILE A 19 3.16 10.14 0.75
C ILE A 19 2.95 10.46 -0.73
N ALA A 20 1.70 10.61 -1.16
CA ALA A 20 1.38 10.92 -2.54
C ALA A 20 1.92 12.30 -2.97
N GLU A 21 1.76 13.34 -2.15
CA GLU A 21 2.28 14.67 -2.41
C GLU A 21 3.79 14.63 -2.71
N ARG A 22 4.55 13.94 -1.85
CA ARG A 22 5.99 13.77 -2.04
C ARG A 22 6.33 12.91 -3.24
N LEU A 23 5.55 11.86 -3.53
CA LEU A 23 5.74 11.00 -4.69
C LEU A 23 5.52 11.78 -6.00
N PHE A 24 4.39 12.47 -6.16
CA PHE A 24 4.09 13.28 -7.35
C PHE A 24 5.06 14.46 -7.53
N SER A 25 5.67 14.95 -6.44
CA SER A 25 6.72 15.98 -6.51
C SER A 25 8.08 15.42 -6.95
N SER A 26 8.27 14.09 -6.97
CA SER A 26 9.55 13.46 -7.29
C SER A 26 9.83 13.30 -8.79
N SER A 27 8.79 13.24 -9.62
CA SER A 27 8.87 13.10 -11.08
C SER A 27 7.55 13.52 -11.74
N GLN A 28 7.62 13.97 -12.99
CA GLN A 28 6.43 14.37 -13.77
C GLN A 28 5.63 13.17 -14.30
N ASP A 29 6.25 11.99 -14.40
CA ASP A 29 5.64 10.77 -14.96
C ASP A 29 5.05 9.85 -13.87
N VAL A 30 4.64 10.42 -12.74
CA VAL A 30 4.00 9.66 -11.66
C VAL A 30 2.50 9.54 -11.94
N SER A 31 1.98 8.32 -11.79
CA SER A 31 0.56 8.07 -11.63
C SER A 31 0.31 7.17 -10.44
N ALA A 32 -0.86 7.31 -9.82
CA ALA A 32 -1.23 6.50 -8.66
C ALA A 32 -2.74 6.22 -8.66
N GLY A 33 -3.11 5.01 -8.26
CA GLY A 33 -4.50 4.63 -7.97
C GLY A 33 -4.64 4.25 -6.50
N ILE A 34 -5.85 4.38 -5.95
CA ILE A 34 -6.16 3.94 -4.59
C ILE A 34 -7.29 2.92 -4.60
N TRP A 35 -7.15 1.93 -3.72
CA TRP A 35 -8.16 0.93 -3.46
C TRP A 35 -8.18 0.61 -1.97
N THR A 36 -9.38 0.51 -1.40
CA THR A 36 -9.59 0.21 0.03
C THR A 36 -10.29 -1.14 0.19
N TYR A 37 -9.92 -1.87 1.24
CA TYR A 37 -10.55 -3.13 1.64
C TYR A 37 -11.19 -3.01 3.03
N GLY A 38 -11.85 -4.06 3.52
CA GLY A 38 -12.56 -4.03 4.79
C GLY A 38 -14.05 -3.71 4.60
N TYR A 39 -14.50 -2.65 5.29
CA TYR A 39 -15.88 -2.16 5.23
C TYR A 39 -16.11 -1.16 4.08
N SER A 40 -15.24 -1.15 3.06
CA SER A 40 -15.43 -0.36 1.84
C SER A 40 -16.42 -1.06 0.90
N ASN A 41 -16.98 -0.32 -0.07
CA ASN A 41 -17.84 -0.91 -1.11
C ASN A 41 -17.05 -1.63 -2.23
N ASN A 42 -15.72 -1.56 -2.19
CA ASN A 42 -14.87 -2.09 -3.24
C ASN A 42 -14.59 -3.58 -3.02
N ARG A 43 -15.05 -4.41 -3.95
CA ARG A 43 -14.84 -5.88 -3.89
C ARG A 43 -13.71 -6.38 -4.77
N ILE A 44 -13.29 -5.59 -5.74
CA ILE A 44 -12.36 -5.99 -6.79
C ILE A 44 -11.29 -4.92 -6.87
N LEU A 45 -10.03 -5.33 -6.77
CA LEU A 45 -8.89 -4.48 -7.12
C LEU A 45 -8.75 -4.46 -8.65
N LYS A 46 -8.82 -3.27 -9.24
CA LYS A 46 -8.63 -3.06 -10.67
C LYS A 46 -7.46 -2.11 -10.87
N ILE A 47 -6.60 -2.43 -11.83
CA ILE A 47 -5.49 -1.58 -12.26
C ILE A 47 -5.66 -1.35 -13.76
N LYS A 48 -6.01 -0.13 -14.11
CA LYS A 48 -6.35 0.36 -15.45
C LYS A 48 -6.07 1.85 -15.56
N ASP A 49 -5.90 2.39 -16.76
CA ASP A 49 -5.76 3.83 -16.99
C ASP A 49 -6.82 4.68 -16.27
N ASP A 50 -8.09 4.29 -16.33
CA ASP A 50 -9.20 5.03 -15.69
C ASP A 50 -9.21 4.99 -14.15
N THR A 51 -8.36 4.15 -13.55
CA THR A 51 -8.17 4.05 -12.10
C THR A 51 -6.89 4.72 -11.59
N MET A 52 -6.10 5.32 -12.50
CA MET A 52 -4.83 5.96 -12.18
C MET A 52 -4.96 7.48 -12.33
N CYS A 53 -4.63 8.22 -11.27
CA CYS A 53 -4.54 9.68 -11.31
C CYS A 53 -3.14 10.12 -11.71
N HIS A 54 -3.03 11.05 -12.66
CA HIS A 54 -1.75 11.56 -13.19
C HIS A 54 -1.27 12.85 -12.53
N ASN A 55 -1.97 13.32 -11.49
CA ASN A 55 -1.53 14.46 -10.69
C ASN A 55 -2.00 14.32 -9.25
N PHE A 56 -1.29 14.99 -8.35
CA PHE A 56 -1.56 14.96 -6.92
C PHE A 56 -2.97 15.44 -6.56
N LYS A 57 -3.47 16.51 -7.20
CA LYS A 57 -4.76 17.11 -6.87
C LYS A 57 -5.91 16.12 -7.08
N ASP A 58 -5.88 15.40 -8.20
CA ASP A 58 -6.91 14.41 -8.51
C ASP A 58 -6.75 13.15 -7.64
N PHE A 59 -5.51 12.71 -7.41
CA PHE A 59 -5.26 11.60 -6.49
C PHE A 59 -5.75 11.89 -5.07
N SER A 60 -5.47 13.07 -4.53
CA SER A 60 -5.91 13.46 -3.18
C SER A 60 -7.44 13.45 -3.05
N LYS A 61 -8.17 13.90 -4.08
CA LYS A 61 -9.63 13.81 -4.11
C LYS A 61 -10.11 12.37 -4.17
N GLU A 62 -9.43 11.52 -4.94
CA GLU A 62 -9.77 10.10 -5.03
C GLU A 62 -9.54 9.37 -3.70
N VAL A 63 -8.49 9.74 -2.96
CA VAL A 63 -8.24 9.29 -1.58
C VAL A 63 -9.40 9.70 -0.65
N ASP A 64 -9.79 10.97 -0.68
CA ASP A 64 -10.90 11.47 0.13
C ASP A 64 -12.23 10.78 -0.20
N SER A 65 -12.50 10.51 -1.49
CA SER A 65 -13.69 9.79 -1.94
C SER A 65 -13.67 8.32 -1.51
N THR A 66 -12.54 7.64 -1.72
CA THR A 66 -12.39 6.18 -1.52
C THR A 66 -12.27 5.78 -0.06
N MET A 67 -11.68 6.63 0.80
CA MET A 67 -11.50 6.37 2.23
C MET A 67 -12.65 6.88 3.11
N GLN A 68 -13.70 7.48 2.53
CA GLN A 68 -14.90 7.80 3.30
C GLN A 68 -15.46 6.53 3.95
N ILE A 69 -15.60 6.54 5.28
CA ILE A 69 -16.24 5.46 6.04
C ILE A 69 -17.69 5.43 5.61
N GLN A 70 -17.99 4.61 4.61
CA GLN A 70 -19.37 4.32 4.26
C GLN A 70 -19.92 3.43 5.37
N ASN A 71 -21.16 3.68 5.79
CA ASN A 71 -21.92 2.84 6.72
C ASN A 71 -22.22 1.46 6.09
N ALA A 72 -21.21 0.76 5.59
CA ALA A 72 -21.31 -0.58 5.10
C ALA A 72 -21.61 -1.46 6.31
N LYS A 73 -22.88 -1.85 6.45
CA LYS A 73 -23.35 -2.75 7.51
C LYS A 73 -22.68 -4.13 7.48
N LYS A 74 -21.84 -4.43 6.47
CA LYS A 74 -21.21 -5.73 6.24
C LYS A 74 -19.77 -5.59 5.70
N LEU A 75 -18.84 -6.27 6.37
CA LEU A 75 -17.46 -6.48 5.91
C LEU A 75 -17.45 -7.11 4.51
N ARG A 76 -16.72 -6.53 3.56
CA ARG A 76 -16.66 -7.01 2.17
C ARG A 76 -15.43 -7.86 1.90
N ILE A 77 -14.28 -7.43 2.41
CA ILE A 77 -12.99 -8.11 2.31
C ILE A 77 -12.33 -8.06 3.67
N ASP A 78 -12.21 -9.21 4.30
CA ASP A 78 -11.49 -9.46 5.54
C ASP A 78 -9.98 -9.61 5.32
N ASN A 79 -9.24 -9.61 6.43
CA ASN A 79 -7.78 -9.73 6.40
C ASN A 79 -7.31 -11.07 5.84
N ASP A 80 -8.03 -12.17 6.08
CA ASP A 80 -7.62 -13.49 5.58
C ASP A 80 -7.72 -13.60 4.05
N ARG A 81 -8.57 -12.78 3.42
CA ARG A 81 -8.82 -12.80 1.98
C ARG A 81 -8.12 -11.68 1.20
N VAL A 82 -7.71 -10.58 1.84
CA VAL A 82 -7.15 -9.41 1.15
C VAL A 82 -5.91 -9.75 0.30
N ILE A 83 -4.98 -10.56 0.81
CA ILE A 83 -3.76 -10.93 0.08
C ILE A 83 -4.12 -11.77 -1.17
N SER A 84 -5.09 -12.67 -1.06
CA SER A 84 -5.60 -13.45 -2.19
C SER A 84 -6.21 -12.54 -3.27
N VAL A 85 -7.02 -11.55 -2.88
CA VAL A 85 -7.60 -10.56 -3.82
C VAL A 85 -6.50 -9.78 -4.53
N ILE A 86 -5.52 -9.28 -3.78
CA ILE A 86 -4.37 -8.53 -4.30
C ILE A 86 -3.58 -9.38 -5.30
N ASN A 87 -3.21 -10.60 -4.91
CA ASN A 87 -2.42 -11.50 -5.76
C ASN A 87 -3.17 -11.96 -7.02
N SER A 88 -4.50 -12.00 -6.99
CA SER A 88 -5.33 -12.34 -8.15
C SER A 88 -5.52 -11.19 -9.15
N CYS A 89 -5.06 -9.98 -8.81
CA CYS A 89 -5.23 -8.83 -9.68
C CYS A 89 -4.32 -8.93 -10.90
N HIS A 90 -4.89 -8.67 -12.08
CA HIS A 90 -4.21 -8.72 -13.35
C HIS A 90 -4.07 -7.30 -13.93
N ASP A 91 -2.85 -6.98 -14.36
CA ASP A 91 -2.54 -5.72 -15.04
C ASP A 91 -1.78 -6.01 -16.33
N LYS A 92 -2.56 -6.35 -17.36
CA LYS A 92 -2.03 -6.74 -18.68
C LYS A 92 -1.16 -5.66 -19.32
N TYR A 93 -1.53 -4.39 -19.12
CA TYR A 93 -0.90 -3.25 -19.78
C TYR A 93 0.15 -2.56 -18.90
N ARG A 94 0.42 -3.08 -17.69
CA ARG A 94 1.47 -2.60 -16.79
C ARG A 94 1.30 -1.12 -16.41
N HIS A 95 0.06 -0.71 -16.12
CA HIS A 95 -0.22 0.64 -15.63
C HIS A 95 0.43 0.90 -14.26
N ALA A 96 0.67 -0.15 -13.46
CA ALA A 96 1.38 -0.04 -12.19
C ALA A 96 2.68 -0.87 -12.20
N ASN A 97 3.74 -0.28 -11.63
CA ASN A 97 5.01 -0.97 -11.40
C ASN A 97 5.32 -1.18 -9.89
N CYS A 98 4.55 -0.55 -9.01
CA CYS A 98 4.70 -0.59 -7.56
C CYS A 98 3.35 -0.82 -6.87
N LEU A 99 3.31 -1.72 -5.88
CA LEU A 99 2.19 -1.85 -4.95
C LEU A 99 2.60 -1.32 -3.58
N VAL A 100 1.79 -0.45 -3.00
CA VAL A 100 1.92 -0.04 -1.60
C VAL A 100 0.72 -0.59 -0.82
N PHE A 101 0.97 -1.56 0.06
CA PHE A 101 -0.05 -2.21 0.88
C PHE A 101 -0.04 -1.63 2.29
N PHE A 102 -1.05 -0.83 2.63
CA PHE A 102 -1.23 -0.30 3.98
C PHE A 102 -2.13 -1.21 4.80
N SER A 103 -1.74 -1.50 6.05
CA SER A 103 -2.59 -2.27 6.96
C SER A 103 -2.46 -1.84 8.42
N GLY A 104 -3.62 -1.73 9.08
CA GLY A 104 -3.75 -1.38 10.50
C GLY A 104 -4.02 -2.57 11.41
N VAL A 105 -3.61 -3.78 11.03
CA VAL A 105 -3.74 -4.97 11.89
C VAL A 105 -2.80 -4.88 13.08
N ASN A 106 -3.22 -5.40 14.23
CA ASN A 106 -2.40 -5.44 15.44
C ASN A 106 -1.60 -6.74 15.57
N ASP A 107 -1.88 -7.73 14.73
CA ASP A 107 -1.20 -9.03 14.73
C ASP A 107 -1.07 -9.52 13.29
N ILE A 108 0.15 -9.89 12.90
CA ILE A 108 0.46 -10.45 11.58
C ILE A 108 -0.17 -11.85 11.39
N SER A 109 -0.54 -12.53 12.49
CA SER A 109 -1.11 -13.87 12.48
C SER A 109 -2.41 -13.98 11.66
N VAL A 110 -3.09 -12.87 11.40
CA VAL A 110 -4.27 -12.79 10.52
C VAL A 110 -3.98 -13.27 9.10
N TRP A 111 -2.72 -13.32 8.68
CA TRP A 111 -2.28 -13.83 7.37
C TRP A 111 -1.55 -15.16 7.44
N LYS A 112 -1.58 -15.87 8.57
CA LYS A 112 -1.09 -17.25 8.62
C LYS A 112 -1.91 -18.11 7.65
N LYS A 113 -1.22 -18.97 6.89
CA LYS A 113 -1.86 -19.97 6.04
C LYS A 113 -2.63 -20.93 6.95
N LYS A 114 -3.88 -21.22 6.59
CA LYS A 114 -4.77 -22.11 7.37
C LYS A 114 -4.42 -23.60 7.22
N SER A 115 -3.55 -23.97 6.27
CA SER A 115 -3.11 -25.36 6.06
C SER A 115 -1.81 -25.66 6.81
N GLU A 116 -1.75 -26.82 7.44
CA GLU A 116 -0.53 -27.44 7.93
C GLU A 116 0.43 -27.66 6.75
N LEU A 117 1.61 -27.01 6.73
CA LEU A 117 2.87 -27.57 6.22
C LEU A 117 4.06 -26.59 6.36
N LYS A 118 5.12 -27.16 6.98
CA LYS A 118 6.56 -26.82 7.05
C LYS A 118 7.00 -25.47 7.64
N GLU A 119 7.94 -25.59 8.60
CA GLU A 119 8.72 -24.48 9.16
C GLU A 119 9.31 -23.61 8.04
N GLY A 120 9.05 -22.30 8.12
CA GLY A 120 9.66 -21.28 7.26
C GLY A 120 8.73 -20.55 6.28
N ASP A 121 7.52 -21.06 5.98
CA ASP A 121 6.61 -20.44 4.99
C ASP A 121 5.14 -20.40 5.44
N GLY A 122 4.91 -20.08 6.71
CA GLY A 122 3.60 -20.13 7.36
C GLY A 122 2.64 -18.97 7.04
N TYR A 123 3.05 -17.97 6.26
CA TYR A 123 2.28 -16.75 5.99
C TYR A 123 1.93 -16.61 4.51
N GLN A 124 0.74 -16.07 4.23
CA GLN A 124 0.39 -15.63 2.89
C GLN A 124 1.37 -14.52 2.45
N LYS A 125 1.92 -14.65 1.25
CA LYS A 125 2.86 -13.67 0.69
C LYS A 125 2.15 -12.74 -0.29
N LEU A 126 2.44 -11.46 -0.21
CA LEU A 126 2.10 -10.49 -1.23
C LEU A 126 3.00 -10.74 -2.46
N ASN A 127 2.39 -11.17 -3.57
CA ASN A 127 3.09 -11.58 -4.76
C ASN A 127 2.30 -11.24 -6.03
N MET A 128 2.30 -9.97 -6.40
CA MET A 128 1.71 -9.47 -7.66
C MET A 128 2.69 -9.47 -8.83
N THR A 129 3.83 -10.14 -8.70
CA THR A 129 4.91 -10.07 -9.70
C THR A 129 4.58 -10.85 -10.98
N ARG A 130 3.77 -11.92 -10.89
CA ARG A 130 3.39 -12.75 -12.04
C ARG A 130 2.31 -12.10 -12.90
N ASP A 131 1.14 -11.84 -12.31
CA ASP A 131 -0.05 -11.47 -13.08
C ASP A 131 -0.15 -9.97 -13.35
N ALA A 132 0.31 -9.13 -12.42
CA ALA A 132 0.34 -7.68 -12.59
C ALA A 132 1.73 -7.13 -12.94
N GLY A 133 2.81 -7.92 -12.78
CA GLY A 133 4.16 -7.50 -13.19
C GLY A 133 4.76 -6.42 -12.30
N ILE A 134 4.24 -6.32 -11.07
CA ILE A 134 4.74 -5.39 -10.07
C ILE A 134 6.22 -5.68 -9.80
N ARG A 135 7.05 -4.64 -9.88
CA ARG A 135 8.51 -4.70 -9.71
C ARG A 135 8.96 -4.25 -8.32
N ARG A 136 8.07 -3.58 -7.58
CA ARG A 136 8.31 -3.09 -6.23
C ARG A 136 7.06 -3.31 -5.37
N LEU A 137 7.26 -3.83 -4.17
CA LEU A 137 6.17 -4.02 -3.23
C LEU A 137 6.56 -3.44 -1.87
N VAL A 138 5.74 -2.54 -1.34
CA VAL A 138 5.98 -1.90 -0.04
C VAL A 138 4.80 -2.21 0.87
N ALA A 139 5.03 -3.02 1.90
CA ALA A 139 4.05 -3.31 2.94
C ALA A 139 4.24 -2.36 4.11
N VAL A 140 3.28 -1.47 4.34
CA VAL A 140 3.33 -0.43 5.36
C VAL A 140 2.41 -0.80 6.53
N SER A 141 3.02 -1.01 7.70
CA SER A 141 2.27 -1.22 8.94
C SER A 141 1.89 0.09 9.60
N LEU A 142 0.59 0.32 9.73
CA LEU A 142 0.00 1.50 10.38
C LEU A 142 -0.08 1.37 11.92
N LYS A 143 0.27 0.19 12.45
CA LYS A 143 0.28 -0.13 13.90
C LYS A 143 1.64 -0.69 14.36
N SER A 144 2.70 -0.41 13.60
CA SER A 144 4.08 -0.82 13.90
C SER A 144 4.31 -2.34 14.04
N VAL A 145 3.42 -3.15 13.50
CA VAL A 145 3.58 -4.61 13.36
C VAL A 145 4.62 -4.90 12.27
N ASP A 146 5.46 -5.91 12.48
CA ASP A 146 6.41 -6.36 11.46
C ASP A 146 5.71 -7.14 10.35
N PHE A 147 5.91 -6.71 9.11
CA PHE A 147 5.34 -7.34 7.91
C PHE A 147 6.39 -8.08 7.08
N ILE A 148 7.59 -8.31 7.62
CA ILE A 148 8.66 -9.02 6.91
C ILE A 148 8.22 -10.41 6.41
N ASP A 149 7.37 -11.11 7.16
CA ASP A 149 6.90 -12.45 6.80
C ASP A 149 5.83 -12.47 5.70
N ILE A 150 5.26 -11.33 5.30
CA ILE A 150 4.29 -11.27 4.18
C ILE A 150 4.90 -10.71 2.88
N VAL A 151 6.15 -10.27 2.91
CA VAL A 151 6.86 -9.76 1.71
C VAL A 151 7.91 -10.76 1.21
N ILE A 152 8.31 -10.63 -0.06
CA ILE A 152 9.33 -11.47 -0.70
C ILE A 152 10.48 -10.56 -1.18
N PRO A 153 11.65 -10.57 -0.52
CA PRO A 153 12.83 -9.84 -0.97
C PRO A 153 13.37 -10.35 -2.33
N PRO A 154 14.09 -9.51 -3.12
CA PRO A 154 14.37 -8.09 -2.88
C PRO A 154 13.26 -7.14 -3.36
N VAL A 155 12.22 -7.66 -4.01
CA VAL A 155 11.10 -6.88 -4.57
C VAL A 155 10.23 -6.26 -3.46
N GLY A 156 10.01 -7.03 -2.39
CA GLY A 156 9.18 -6.67 -1.25
C GLY A 156 9.96 -6.04 -0.09
N ILE A 157 9.43 -4.94 0.43
CA ILE A 157 9.98 -4.17 1.56
C ILE A 157 8.88 -3.99 2.60
N ALA A 158 9.18 -4.26 3.87
CA ALA A 158 8.31 -3.96 4.99
C ALA A 158 8.73 -2.64 5.65
N VAL A 159 7.77 -1.75 5.88
CA VAL A 159 7.98 -0.46 6.55
C VAL A 159 7.03 -0.35 7.73
N LYS A 160 7.55 0.03 8.90
CA LYS A 160 6.76 0.29 10.11
C LYS A 160 6.57 1.79 10.24
N ALA A 161 5.33 2.26 10.18
CA ALA A 161 5.02 3.65 10.51
C ALA A 161 4.89 3.80 12.03
N SER A 162 5.30 4.96 12.55
CA SER A 162 5.04 5.32 13.94
C SER A 162 3.54 5.58 14.18
N ALA A 163 3.10 5.55 15.44
CA ALA A 163 1.70 5.79 15.81
C ALA A 163 1.16 7.17 15.39
N ASN A 164 2.05 8.14 15.11
CA ASN A 164 1.68 9.51 14.73
C ASN A 164 1.94 9.84 13.25
N TYR A 165 2.45 8.90 12.45
CA TYR A 165 2.70 9.10 11.03
C TYR A 165 3.54 10.36 10.76
N SER A 166 4.73 10.41 11.36
CA SER A 166 5.66 11.52 11.24
C SER A 166 6.10 11.76 9.79
N ASP A 167 6.64 12.94 9.51
CA ASP A 167 7.18 13.23 8.18
C ASP A 167 8.37 12.30 7.83
N ASP A 168 9.10 11.79 8.83
CA ASP A 168 10.12 10.75 8.64
C ASP A 168 9.51 9.42 8.19
N ASP A 169 8.33 9.05 8.67
CA ASP A 169 7.62 7.87 8.18
C ASP A 169 7.21 8.05 6.72
N VAL A 170 6.80 9.25 6.33
CA VAL A 170 6.48 9.60 4.93
C VAL A 170 7.73 9.42 4.06
N VAL A 171 8.88 9.95 4.50
CA VAL A 171 10.16 9.82 3.79
C VAL A 171 10.50 8.35 3.57
N LYS A 172 10.47 7.54 4.64
CA LYS A 172 10.81 6.11 4.59
C LYS A 172 9.94 5.34 3.59
N VAL A 173 8.63 5.60 3.57
CA VAL A 173 7.72 4.95 2.62
C VAL A 173 8.03 5.39 1.18
N VAL A 174 8.25 6.68 0.94
CA VAL A 174 8.57 7.19 -0.41
C VAL A 174 9.91 6.64 -0.91
N GLU A 175 10.94 6.57 -0.06
CA GLU A 175 12.22 5.95 -0.42
C GLU A 175 12.06 4.45 -0.72
N ALA A 176 11.22 3.74 0.04
CA ALA A 176 10.90 2.34 -0.25
C ALA A 176 10.15 2.17 -1.59
N ILE A 177 9.31 3.14 -2.00
CA ILE A 177 8.62 3.16 -3.30
C ILE A 177 9.61 3.41 -4.44
N LEU A 178 10.41 4.47 -4.34
CA LEU A 178 11.31 4.92 -5.42
C LEU A 178 12.55 4.03 -5.58
N GLY A 179 13.01 3.39 -4.50
CA GLY A 179 14.23 2.60 -4.49
C GLY A 179 15.50 3.43 -4.59
N GLU A 180 16.65 2.75 -4.48
CA GLU A 180 17.98 3.38 -4.41
C GLU A 180 18.45 4.07 -5.70
N SER A 181 17.66 4.02 -6.79
CA SER A 181 18.02 4.63 -8.08
C SER A 181 18.09 6.17 -8.09
N THR A 182 17.77 6.85 -6.98
CA THR A 182 17.83 8.32 -6.87
C THR A 182 19.06 8.86 -6.15
N ARG A 183 19.89 8.03 -5.48
CA ARG A 183 21.15 8.52 -4.87
C ARG A 183 22.27 8.74 -5.88
N SER A 184 22.25 8.05 -7.03
CA SER A 184 23.34 8.10 -8.01
C SER A 184 23.33 9.33 -8.94
N ARG A 185 22.31 10.21 -8.89
CA ARG A 185 22.23 11.37 -9.81
C ARG A 185 22.68 12.72 -9.22
N ILE A 186 23.08 12.75 -7.95
CA ILE A 186 23.51 14.00 -7.29
C ILE A 186 25.05 14.15 -7.26
N THR A 187 25.82 13.09 -7.50
CA THR A 187 27.30 13.14 -7.48
C THR A 187 27.97 13.48 -8.81
N ASP A 188 27.27 13.38 -9.95
CA ASP A 188 27.91 13.53 -11.28
C ASP A 188 27.80 14.95 -11.89
N LYS A 189 27.59 15.99 -11.07
CA LYS A 189 27.58 17.39 -11.54
C LYS A 189 28.71 18.26 -11.01
N ASN A 190 29.71 17.70 -10.33
CA ASN A 190 30.88 18.44 -9.83
C ASN A 190 32.21 17.76 -10.19
N LEU A 191 32.44 17.51 -11.49
CA LEU A 191 33.79 17.35 -12.06
C LEU A 191 33.87 18.04 -13.42
#